data_AF-F2T9B2-F1
#
_entry.id   AF-F2T9B2-F1
#
_cell.length_a   1.000
_cell.length_b   1.000
_cell.length_c   1.000
_cell.angle_alpha   90.00
_cell.angle_beta   90.00
_cell.angle_gamma   90.00
#
_symmetry.space_group_name_H-M   'P 1'
#
loop_
_entity.id
_entity.type
_entity.pdbx_description
1 polymer ?
#
loop_
_entity_poly.entity_id
_entity_poly.type
_entity_poly.pdbx_seq_one_letter_code
_entity_poly.pdbx_strand_id
1 'polypeptide(L)'
;MLRQCHVKKLSYETLVGEVKDIYNALLTTEIRCLVECAKIEHITKLNETQWADLVECHKTLLHHHYNLLICTQHPISGREISAIPVTCKMPSRLLHQGIYIFLEIMKARRPDSHDYMTPFIYDAYGLIALLIETAPRFKNVWLECLGDLASYMMCLEERDSIENRAWKVVSSQWYHKALDENPGKGSLYHRLGNLSTPNMGRQLFFYSKSLVATEPYTMSKNRVESAFKMALDSIQNRGVTTPDLPSWFVGSHAMLIRSGSIHSFIVYVKEYIVNFAAQVKQQTFKFREAAICMGVPNIAAMLQYGEQDGILTRMFIDSQKLSSEVRLQNAIQHWLMLPKNPTQNTLDKDFPSDAATFSTPLKKLTYSTYLNFHTLSFVLKYTRNENIIPYVHLSLAFIWSLALVPDSMMYVEGEIPWTKITIFLNMLNRAFISESRLENVNFPIPTETKFRQLPEDFFFRSQIWSQTLYPSDFFADATIDDDSRGRDVPSTKSARNERCLWYGYRLASCGRWIQLFEENGVKKFRPTDYANQLEETAMHPKVFSRPQRAVATSLPSSLSSSPPSKSRLTQPPRKGRGR
;
A
#
# COMPACT_ATOMS: atom_id res chain seq x y z
N MET A 1 10.94 2.70 38.70
CA MET A 1 12.14 1.90 39.04
C MET A 1 12.22 0.71 38.11
N LEU A 2 13.26 0.64 37.28
CA LEU A 2 13.62 -0.57 36.53
C LEU A 2 14.13 -1.60 37.54
N ARG A 3 13.44 -2.73 37.71
CA ARG A 3 13.94 -3.81 38.58
C ARG A 3 15.05 -4.55 37.83
N GLN A 4 16.30 -4.36 38.23
CA GLN A 4 17.40 -5.22 37.79
C GLN A 4 17.22 -6.59 38.46
N CYS A 5 16.98 -7.63 37.66
CA CYS A 5 16.92 -9.00 38.15
C CYS A 5 18.35 -9.46 38.45
N HIS A 6 18.76 -9.43 39.72
CA HIS A 6 20.08 -9.90 40.14
C HIS A 6 20.19 -11.42 39.95
N VAL A 7 21.26 -11.84 39.27
CA VAL A 7 21.61 -13.23 38.93
C VAL A 7 22.07 -14.02 40.17
N LYS A 8 21.22 -14.17 41.18
CA LYS A 8 21.36 -15.16 42.26
C LYS A 8 20.15 -16.08 42.24
N LYS A 9 20.36 -17.34 41.85
CA LYS A 9 19.40 -18.49 41.81
C LYS A 9 17.92 -18.11 42.04
N LEU A 10 17.31 -17.48 41.03
CA LEU A 10 15.86 -17.26 41.01
C LEU A 10 15.17 -18.63 40.92
N SER A 11 14.31 -18.97 41.89
CA SER A 11 13.50 -20.19 41.81
C SER A 11 12.27 -19.97 40.95
N TYR A 12 11.71 -21.05 40.38
CA TYR A 12 10.45 -20.97 39.62
C TYR A 12 9.31 -20.38 40.46
N GLU A 13 9.19 -20.79 41.72
CA GLU A 13 8.16 -20.28 42.65
C GLU A 13 8.32 -18.78 42.92
N THR A 14 9.56 -18.30 43.05
CA THR A 14 9.83 -16.86 43.23
C THR A 14 9.40 -16.08 41.98
N LEU A 15 9.73 -16.59 40.79
CA LEU A 15 9.31 -15.98 39.53
C LEU A 15 7.78 -15.94 39.39
N VAL A 16 7.07 -17.02 39.76
CA VAL A 16 5.59 -17.04 39.76
C VAL A 16 5.04 -15.94 40.68
N GLY A 17 5.59 -15.81 41.88
CA GLY A 17 5.24 -14.75 42.83
C GLY A 17 5.45 -13.36 42.24
N GLU A 18 6.65 -13.10 41.68
CA GLU A 18 6.98 -11.81 41.05
C GLU A 18 6.05 -11.45 39.89
N VAL A 19 5.77 -12.41 39.00
CA VAL A 19 4.87 -12.20 37.86
C VAL A 19 3.46 -11.85 38.35
N LYS A 20 2.97 -12.54 39.39
CA LYS A 20 1.65 -12.28 39.99
C LYS A 20 1.60 -10.89 40.61
N ASP A 21 2.62 -10.49 41.35
CA ASP A 21 2.71 -9.18 41.98
C ASP A 21 2.76 -8.05 40.95
N ILE A 22 3.56 -8.21 39.89
CA ILE A 22 3.63 -7.24 38.79
C ILE A 22 2.27 -7.14 38.09
N TYR A 23 1.62 -8.27 37.81
CA TYR A 23 0.32 -8.29 37.16
C TYR A 23 -0.78 -7.61 38.01
N ASN A 24 -0.78 -7.83 39.32
CA ASN A 24 -1.72 -7.17 40.24
C ASN A 24 -1.49 -5.65 40.32
N ALA A 25 -0.21 -5.22 40.38
CA ALA A 25 0.16 -3.81 40.35
C ALA A 25 -0.24 -3.15 39.03
N LEU A 26 -0.06 -3.85 37.91
CA LEU A 26 -0.48 -3.42 36.57
C LEU A 26 -1.99 -3.20 36.53
N LEU A 27 -2.80 -4.17 36.98
CA LEU A 27 -4.27 -4.04 37.01
C LEU A 27 -4.72 -2.85 37.87
N THR A 28 -4.11 -2.69 39.05
CA THR A 28 -4.42 -1.55 39.93
C THR A 28 -4.11 -0.23 39.26
N THR A 29 -2.99 -0.15 38.55
CA THR A 29 -2.56 1.07 37.84
C THR A 29 -3.42 1.35 36.60
N GLU A 30 -3.84 0.31 35.86
CA GLU A 30 -4.79 0.48 34.74
C GLU A 30 -6.11 1.09 35.22
N ILE A 31 -6.68 0.57 36.30
CA ILE A 31 -7.90 1.12 36.91
C ILE A 31 -7.64 2.57 37.34
N ARG A 32 -6.50 2.84 37.97
CA ARG A 32 -6.13 4.21 38.38
C ARG A 32 -6.13 5.16 37.19
N CYS A 33 -5.48 4.80 36.07
CA CYS A 33 -5.40 5.71 34.93
C CYS A 33 -6.77 5.91 34.25
N LEU A 34 -7.65 4.89 34.23
CA LEU A 34 -9.04 5.07 33.79
C LEU A 34 -9.80 6.07 34.69
N VAL A 35 -9.66 5.94 36.01
CA VAL A 35 -10.29 6.85 36.98
C VAL A 35 -9.76 8.28 36.83
N GLU A 36 -8.45 8.47 36.72
CA GLU A 36 -7.87 9.80 36.50
C GLU A 36 -8.32 10.42 35.17
N CYS A 37 -8.39 9.63 34.09
CA CYS A 37 -8.92 10.08 32.81
C CYS A 37 -10.40 10.49 32.90
N ALA A 38 -11.22 9.75 33.67
CA ALA A 38 -12.64 10.08 33.85
C ALA A 38 -12.83 11.37 34.67
N LYS A 39 -12.00 11.61 35.69
CA LYS A 39 -12.08 12.84 36.52
C LYS A 39 -11.88 14.11 35.70
N ILE A 40 -11.07 14.05 34.65
CA ILE A 40 -10.75 15.21 33.82
C ILE A 40 -11.73 15.42 32.68
N GLU A 41 -12.64 14.48 32.38
CA GLU A 41 -13.47 14.51 31.17
C GLU A 41 -14.27 15.80 31.01
N HIS A 42 -14.80 16.34 32.12
CA HIS A 42 -15.58 17.58 32.13
C HIS A 42 -14.76 18.83 32.47
N ILE A 43 -13.47 18.68 32.77
CA ILE A 43 -12.60 19.81 33.10
C ILE A 43 -12.07 20.42 31.80
N THR A 44 -12.31 21.71 31.60
CA THR A 44 -11.90 22.43 30.38
C THR A 44 -10.39 22.65 30.33
N LYS A 45 -9.80 23.15 31.42
CA LYS A 45 -8.36 23.40 31.54
C LYS A 45 -7.79 22.71 32.76
N LEU A 46 -6.76 21.88 32.56
CA LEU A 46 -6.07 21.19 33.64
C LEU A 46 -4.95 22.06 34.20
N ASN A 47 -4.73 21.96 35.50
CA ASN A 47 -3.58 22.58 36.17
C ASN A 47 -2.33 21.68 36.07
N GLU A 48 -1.19 22.20 36.49
CA GLU A 48 0.09 21.50 36.39
C GLU A 48 0.12 20.19 37.19
N THR A 49 -0.51 20.16 38.36
CA THR A 49 -0.55 18.95 39.22
C THR A 49 -1.39 17.85 38.59
N GLN A 50 -2.55 18.19 38.02
CA GLN A 50 -3.40 17.24 37.29
C GLN A 50 -2.67 16.63 36.09
N TRP A 51 -1.92 17.45 35.34
CA TRP A 51 -1.10 16.93 34.24
C TRP A 51 0.04 16.03 34.74
N ALA A 52 0.75 16.44 35.78
CA ALA A 52 1.81 15.64 36.39
C ALA A 52 1.29 14.27 36.86
N ASP A 53 0.15 14.24 37.56
CA ASP A 53 -0.47 13.02 38.08
C ASP A 53 -0.87 12.05 36.95
N LEU A 54 -1.45 12.57 35.85
CA LEU A 54 -1.80 11.77 34.68
C LEU A 54 -0.56 11.19 34.00
N VAL A 55 0.46 12.03 33.79
CA VAL A 55 1.73 11.61 33.18
C VAL A 55 2.41 10.54 34.04
N GLU A 56 2.48 10.75 35.35
CA GLU A 56 3.06 9.77 36.28
C GLU A 56 2.25 8.47 36.28
N CYS A 57 0.91 8.53 36.24
CA CYS A 57 0.06 7.34 36.14
C CYS A 57 0.39 6.52 34.91
N HIS A 58 0.37 7.15 33.73
CA HIS A 58 0.61 6.44 32.48
C HIS A 58 2.06 5.95 32.38
N LYS A 59 3.06 6.74 32.78
CA LYS A 59 4.45 6.27 32.86
C LYS A 59 4.58 5.05 33.76
N THR A 60 3.97 5.07 34.95
CA THR A 60 3.97 3.91 35.86
C THR A 60 3.35 2.68 35.20
N LEU A 61 2.23 2.86 34.50
CA LEU A 61 1.57 1.77 33.76
C LEU A 61 2.50 1.17 32.68
N LEU A 62 3.19 2.00 31.90
CA LEU A 62 4.15 1.53 30.89
C LEU A 62 5.27 0.69 31.52
N HIS A 63 5.81 1.13 32.67
CA HIS A 63 6.85 0.40 33.39
C HIS A 63 6.35 -0.96 33.91
N HIS A 64 5.11 -1.04 34.40
CA HIS A 64 4.53 -2.33 34.82
C HIS A 64 4.37 -3.30 33.65
N HIS A 65 3.88 -2.83 32.51
CA HIS A 65 3.81 -3.63 31.28
C HIS A 65 5.19 -4.10 30.83
N TYR A 66 6.19 -3.20 30.79
CA TYR A 66 7.57 -3.53 30.44
C TYR A 66 8.16 -4.60 31.37
N ASN A 67 8.04 -4.41 32.69
CA ASN A 67 8.53 -5.37 33.68
C ASN A 67 7.86 -6.74 33.52
N LEU A 68 6.53 -6.77 33.32
CA LEU A 68 5.81 -8.03 33.13
C LEU A 68 6.30 -8.75 31.87
N LEU A 69 6.42 -8.03 30.76
CA LEU A 69 6.87 -8.59 29.49
C LEU A 69 8.26 -9.22 29.64
N ILE A 70 9.23 -8.52 30.23
CA ILE A 70 10.59 -9.06 30.45
C ILE A 70 10.59 -10.25 31.42
N CYS A 71 9.89 -10.13 32.56
CA CYS A 71 9.82 -11.23 33.53
C CYS A 71 9.28 -12.51 32.90
N THR A 72 8.27 -12.41 32.03
CA THR A 72 7.71 -13.58 31.33
C THR A 72 8.63 -14.18 30.26
N GLN A 73 9.70 -13.48 29.86
CA GLN A 73 10.74 -13.99 28.96
C GLN A 73 11.94 -14.60 29.69
N HIS A 74 11.93 -14.66 31.03
CA HIS A 74 13.06 -15.19 31.79
C HIS A 74 13.33 -16.67 31.44
N PRO A 75 14.60 -17.15 31.35
CA PRO A 75 14.91 -18.51 30.90
C PRO A 75 14.25 -19.66 31.68
N ILE A 76 13.95 -19.45 32.96
CA ILE A 76 13.28 -20.44 33.82
C ILE A 76 11.74 -20.40 33.69
N SER A 77 11.20 -19.49 32.87
CA SER A 77 9.76 -19.36 32.67
C SER A 77 9.20 -20.63 32.03
N GLY A 78 8.23 -21.25 32.70
CA GLY A 78 7.48 -22.37 32.15
C GLY A 78 6.54 -21.93 31.01
N ARG A 79 5.86 -22.90 30.40
CA ARG A 79 4.87 -22.64 29.34
C ARG A 79 3.72 -21.74 29.82
N GLU A 80 3.32 -21.88 31.08
CA GLU A 80 2.22 -21.09 31.67
C GLU A 80 2.60 -19.61 31.78
N ILE A 81 3.76 -19.31 32.38
CA ILE A 81 4.23 -17.92 32.55
C ILE A 81 4.50 -17.25 31.20
N SER A 82 5.18 -17.95 30.28
CA SER A 82 5.50 -17.41 28.95
C SER A 82 4.25 -17.21 28.06
N ALA A 83 3.12 -17.83 28.39
CA ALA A 83 1.85 -17.63 27.70
C ALA A 83 1.07 -16.39 28.19
N ILE A 84 1.33 -15.89 29.41
CA ILE A 84 0.59 -14.78 30.03
C ILE A 84 0.45 -13.56 29.11
N PRO A 85 1.52 -13.05 28.45
CA PRO A 85 1.39 -11.87 27.59
C PRO A 85 0.37 -12.05 26.46
N VAL A 86 0.25 -13.25 25.92
CA VAL A 86 -0.72 -13.57 24.87
C VAL A 86 -2.11 -13.72 25.46
N THR A 87 -2.27 -14.56 26.48
CA THR A 87 -3.56 -14.87 27.10
C THR A 87 -4.23 -13.61 27.65
N CYS A 88 -3.46 -12.73 28.29
CA CYS A 88 -3.96 -11.50 28.87
C CYS A 88 -3.92 -10.30 27.90
N LYS A 89 -3.54 -10.51 26.63
CA LYS A 89 -3.45 -9.49 25.57
C LYS A 89 -2.59 -8.27 25.96
N MET A 90 -1.46 -8.52 26.62
CA MET A 90 -0.58 -7.47 27.14
C MET A 90 -0.14 -6.43 26.10
N PRO A 91 0.30 -6.81 24.88
CA PRO A 91 0.69 -5.81 23.88
C PRO A 91 -0.46 -4.87 23.52
N SER A 92 -1.67 -5.39 23.34
CA SER A 92 -2.84 -4.55 23.02
C SER A 92 -3.21 -3.61 24.17
N ARG A 93 -3.12 -4.06 25.42
CA ARG A 93 -3.41 -3.24 26.61
C ARG A 93 -2.37 -2.15 26.79
N LEU A 94 -1.09 -2.49 26.70
CA LEU A 94 0.01 -1.53 26.72
C LEU A 94 -0.20 -0.41 25.69
N LEU A 95 -0.44 -0.78 24.43
CA LEU A 95 -0.61 0.21 23.38
C LEU A 95 -1.89 1.03 23.57
N HIS A 96 -3.05 0.37 23.69
CA HIS A 96 -4.33 1.08 23.71
C HIS A 96 -4.53 1.87 25.00
N GLN A 97 -4.36 1.24 26.16
CA GLN A 97 -4.64 1.85 27.47
C GLN A 97 -3.44 2.63 28.01
N GLY A 98 -2.22 2.13 27.78
CA GLY A 98 -1.00 2.77 28.26
C GLY A 98 -0.59 4.00 27.44
N ILE A 99 -0.73 3.94 26.12
CA ILE A 99 -0.18 4.95 25.20
C ILE A 99 -1.29 5.73 24.48
N TYR A 100 -2.08 5.07 23.64
CA TYR A 100 -2.91 5.77 22.64
C TYR A 100 -4.07 6.56 23.24
N ILE A 101 -4.78 6.04 24.25
CA ILE A 101 -5.84 6.80 24.94
C ILE A 101 -5.26 8.11 25.49
N PHE A 102 -4.10 8.04 26.13
CA PHE A 102 -3.50 9.21 26.76
C PHE A 102 -2.98 10.23 25.73
N LEU A 103 -2.36 9.76 24.64
CA LEU A 103 -1.93 10.63 23.54
C LEU A 103 -3.10 11.34 22.86
N GLU A 104 -4.25 10.68 22.69
CA GLU A 104 -5.44 11.34 22.15
C GLU A 104 -6.02 12.37 23.12
N ILE A 105 -6.00 12.10 24.44
CA ILE A 105 -6.38 13.09 25.48
C ILE A 105 -5.49 14.33 25.40
N MET A 106 -4.17 14.15 25.35
CA MET A 106 -3.24 15.28 25.22
C MET A 106 -3.47 16.04 23.92
N LYS A 107 -3.52 15.33 22.79
CA LYS A 107 -3.74 15.93 21.47
C LYS A 107 -5.00 16.78 21.40
N ALA A 108 -6.10 16.34 22.03
CA ALA A 108 -7.35 17.07 22.10
C ALA A 108 -7.28 18.34 22.98
N ARG A 109 -6.31 18.41 23.90
CA ARG A 109 -6.11 19.50 24.86
C ARG A 109 -4.91 20.40 24.55
N ARG A 110 -4.37 20.33 23.32
CA ARG A 110 -3.34 21.27 22.87
C ARG A 110 -3.92 22.68 22.73
N PRO A 111 -3.17 23.75 23.08
CA PRO A 111 -1.74 23.74 23.42
C PRO A 111 -1.40 23.40 24.88
N ASP A 112 -2.37 23.38 25.80
CA ASP A 112 -2.12 23.24 27.25
C ASP A 112 -1.35 21.95 27.63
N SER A 113 -1.47 20.88 26.84
CA SER A 113 -0.79 19.61 27.10
C SER A 113 0.61 19.48 26.47
N HIS A 114 1.06 20.47 25.70
CA HIS A 114 2.21 20.32 24.79
C HIS A 114 3.48 19.90 25.55
N ASP A 115 3.81 20.62 26.63
CA ASP A 115 5.03 20.40 27.42
C ASP A 115 5.05 19.05 28.16
N TYR A 116 3.88 18.45 28.37
CA TYR A 116 3.72 17.14 28.99
C TYR A 116 3.79 15.99 27.97
N MET A 117 3.38 16.27 26.72
CA MET A 117 3.28 15.28 25.67
C MET A 117 4.65 14.83 25.17
N THR A 118 5.57 15.78 24.99
CA THR A 118 6.93 15.48 24.50
C THR A 118 7.70 14.53 25.44
N PRO A 119 7.84 14.80 26.75
CA PRO A 119 8.54 13.89 27.67
C PRO A 119 7.86 12.53 27.77
N PHE A 120 6.53 12.46 27.71
CA PHE A 120 5.81 11.19 27.73
C PHE A 120 6.10 10.35 26.48
N ILE A 121 6.11 10.96 25.29
CA ILE A 121 6.42 10.25 24.05
C ILE A 121 7.86 9.72 24.07
N TYR A 122 8.84 10.50 24.55
CA TYR A 122 10.22 10.02 24.66
C TYR A 122 10.35 8.80 25.59
N ASP A 123 9.69 8.81 26.74
CA ASP A 123 9.71 7.68 27.67
C ASP A 123 9.03 6.44 27.08
N ALA A 124 7.86 6.62 26.45
CA ALA A 124 7.18 5.53 25.75
C ALA A 124 8.04 4.97 24.61
N TYR A 125 8.65 5.84 23.80
CA TYR A 125 9.52 5.44 22.69
C TYR A 125 10.71 4.64 23.19
N GLY A 126 11.39 5.08 24.26
CA GLY A 126 12.51 4.36 24.87
C GLY A 126 12.12 2.96 25.35
N LEU A 127 10.99 2.84 26.06
CA LEU A 127 10.50 1.54 26.54
C LEU A 127 10.10 0.60 25.40
N ILE A 128 9.37 1.10 24.39
CA ILE A 128 8.96 0.28 23.24
C ILE A 128 10.17 -0.15 22.41
N ALA A 129 11.18 0.72 22.23
CA ALA A 129 12.41 0.38 21.53
C ALA A 129 13.16 -0.78 22.23
N LEU A 130 13.21 -0.79 23.55
CA LEU A 130 13.81 -1.90 24.32
C LEU A 130 13.03 -3.21 24.13
N LEU A 131 11.70 -3.16 24.02
CA LEU A 131 10.85 -4.35 23.83
C LEU A 131 11.07 -5.06 22.49
N ILE A 132 11.67 -4.40 21.49
CA ILE A 132 12.08 -5.06 20.24
C ILE A 132 13.02 -6.22 20.54
N GLU A 133 14.01 -6.02 21.41
CA GLU A 133 15.02 -7.01 21.75
C GLU A 133 14.60 -7.89 22.94
N THR A 134 13.92 -7.30 23.93
CA THR A 134 13.58 -8.05 25.16
C THR A 134 12.30 -8.86 25.05
N ALA A 135 11.39 -8.54 24.12
CA ALA A 135 10.15 -9.27 23.87
C ALA A 135 9.88 -9.40 22.35
N PRO A 136 10.77 -10.05 21.59
CA PRO A 136 10.74 -10.07 20.12
C PRO A 136 9.53 -10.79 19.53
N ARG A 137 8.84 -11.62 20.32
CA ARG A 137 7.58 -12.29 19.92
C ARG A 137 6.52 -11.31 19.41
N PHE A 138 6.55 -10.06 19.86
CA PHE A 138 5.60 -9.00 19.49
C PHE A 138 6.26 -7.88 18.69
N LYS A 139 7.42 -8.13 18.09
CA LYS A 139 8.25 -7.13 17.38
C LYS A 139 7.44 -6.31 16.37
N ASN A 140 6.58 -6.95 15.58
CA ASN A 140 5.69 -6.27 14.64
C ASN A 140 4.85 -5.17 15.31
N VAL A 141 4.27 -5.44 16.47
CA VAL A 141 3.45 -4.50 17.24
C VAL A 141 4.30 -3.32 17.75
N TRP A 142 5.54 -3.58 18.17
CA TRP A 142 6.47 -2.55 18.66
C TRP A 142 6.93 -1.62 17.54
N LEU A 143 7.29 -2.16 16.37
CA LEU A 143 7.68 -1.36 15.21
C LEU A 143 6.56 -0.42 14.76
N GLU A 144 5.31 -0.90 14.76
CA GLU A 144 4.14 -0.06 14.45
C GLU A 144 3.98 1.08 15.46
N CYS A 145 4.09 0.77 16.76
CA CYS A 145 3.98 1.77 17.81
C CYS A 145 5.08 2.83 17.72
N LEU A 146 6.33 2.46 17.41
CA LEU A 146 7.42 3.43 17.25
C LEU A 146 7.18 4.37 16.07
N GLY A 147 6.62 3.84 14.97
CA GLY A 147 6.18 4.67 13.85
C GLY A 147 5.06 5.64 14.25
N ASP A 148 4.07 5.16 15.02
CA ASP A 148 2.96 5.97 15.52
C ASP A 148 3.46 7.07 16.50
N LEU A 149 4.36 6.74 17.45
CA LEU A 149 4.99 7.69 18.37
C LEU A 149 5.81 8.76 17.65
N ALA A 150 6.62 8.38 16.65
CA ALA A 150 7.35 9.32 15.82
C ALA A 150 6.42 10.22 14.98
N SER A 151 5.27 9.70 14.56
CA SER A 151 4.24 10.49 13.87
C SER A 151 3.57 11.52 14.80
N TYR A 152 3.36 11.16 16.07
CA TYR A 152 2.91 12.12 17.09
C TYR A 152 3.94 13.23 17.32
N MET A 153 5.23 12.90 17.42
CA MET A 153 6.31 13.90 17.49
C MET A 153 6.31 14.82 16.28
N MET A 154 6.22 14.27 15.07
CA MET A 154 6.10 15.06 13.84
C MET A 154 4.96 16.08 13.91
N CYS A 155 3.80 15.69 14.48
CA CYS A 155 2.63 16.56 14.60
C CYS A 155 2.73 17.60 15.72
N LEU A 156 3.70 17.51 16.62
CA LEU A 156 3.99 18.52 17.63
C LEU A 156 4.86 19.65 17.07
N GLU A 157 5.77 19.30 16.18
CA GLU A 157 6.63 20.27 15.51
C GLU A 157 5.87 21.17 14.53
N GLU A 158 6.39 22.39 14.31
CA GLU A 158 5.87 23.30 13.30
C GLU A 158 5.92 22.68 11.90
N ARG A 159 4.88 22.94 11.09
CA ARG A 159 4.79 22.38 9.75
C ARG A 159 6.00 22.80 8.91
N ASP A 160 6.60 21.83 8.23
CA ASP A 160 7.76 21.98 7.33
C ASP A 160 9.08 22.39 8.01
N SER A 161 9.15 22.39 9.35
CA SER A 161 10.40 22.56 10.10
C SER A 161 11.40 21.42 9.83
N ILE A 162 12.66 21.59 10.25
CA ILE A 162 13.68 20.54 10.11
C ILE A 162 13.30 19.33 10.98
N GLU A 163 12.81 19.59 12.18
CA GLU A 163 12.38 18.62 13.18
C GLU A 163 11.15 17.85 12.68
N ASN A 164 10.16 18.55 12.11
CA ASN A 164 9.00 17.93 11.48
C ASN A 164 9.41 16.97 10.36
N ARG A 165 10.33 17.39 9.48
CA ARG A 165 10.86 16.55 8.41
C ARG A 165 11.67 15.36 8.94
N ALA A 166 12.47 15.56 9.99
CA ALA A 166 13.24 14.50 10.62
C ALA A 166 12.32 13.43 11.23
N TRP A 167 11.31 13.83 12.01
CA TRP A 167 10.35 12.90 12.61
C TRP A 167 9.49 12.18 11.57
N LYS A 168 9.14 12.85 10.47
CA LYS A 168 8.49 12.22 9.32
C LYS A 168 9.33 11.09 8.73
N VAL A 169 10.65 11.30 8.60
CA VAL A 169 11.59 10.26 8.14
C VAL A 169 11.65 9.11 9.13
N VAL A 170 11.82 9.39 10.43
CA VAL A 170 11.87 8.35 11.49
C VAL A 170 10.58 7.52 11.52
N SER A 171 9.42 8.17 11.45
CA SER A 171 8.11 7.49 11.41
C SER A 171 8.01 6.60 10.16
N SER A 172 8.40 7.11 8.99
CA SER A 172 8.44 6.33 7.75
C SER A 172 9.35 5.10 7.87
N GLN A 173 10.56 5.24 8.41
CA GLN A 173 11.51 4.13 8.59
C GLN A 173 10.93 3.02 9.47
N TRP A 174 10.27 3.36 10.58
CA TRP A 174 9.63 2.37 11.44
C TRP A 174 8.49 1.63 10.75
N TYR A 175 7.65 2.33 9.98
CA TYR A 175 6.60 1.66 9.21
C TYR A 175 7.13 0.75 8.11
N HIS A 176 8.25 1.10 7.46
CA HIS A 176 8.91 0.20 6.50
C HIS A 176 9.49 -1.04 7.19
N LYS A 177 10.11 -0.89 8.38
CA LYS A 177 10.54 -2.04 9.19
C LYS A 177 9.35 -2.92 9.61
N ALA A 178 8.23 -2.31 10.01
CA ALA A 178 7.00 -3.05 10.33
C ALA A 178 6.44 -3.81 9.11
N LEU A 179 6.54 -3.22 7.91
CA LEU A 179 6.17 -3.86 6.65
C LEU A 179 7.12 -5.00 6.26
N ASP A 180 8.34 -5.07 6.79
CA ASP A 180 9.21 -6.23 6.57
C ASP A 180 8.74 -7.44 7.37
N GLU A 181 8.22 -7.22 8.57
CA GLU A 181 7.63 -8.27 9.41
C GLU A 181 6.23 -8.68 8.92
N ASN A 182 5.40 -7.73 8.49
CA ASN A 182 4.07 -8.00 7.93
C ASN A 182 3.80 -7.16 6.67
N PRO A 183 4.29 -7.59 5.50
CA PRO A 183 4.13 -6.85 4.25
C PRO A 183 2.68 -6.84 3.72
N GLY A 184 1.82 -7.75 4.22
CA GLY A 184 0.42 -7.84 3.84
C GLY A 184 -0.50 -6.83 4.51
N LYS A 185 -0.01 -6.11 5.54
CA LYS A 185 -0.84 -5.27 6.40
C LYS A 185 -1.17 -3.92 5.76
N GLY A 186 -2.39 -3.80 5.22
CA GLY A 186 -2.87 -2.58 4.56
C GLY A 186 -2.83 -1.32 5.42
N SER A 187 -2.97 -1.44 6.75
CA SER A 187 -2.95 -0.29 7.65
C SER A 187 -1.57 0.37 7.80
N LEU A 188 -0.48 -0.31 7.43
CA LEU A 188 0.86 0.30 7.40
C LEU A 188 1.05 1.17 6.16
N TYR A 189 0.61 0.68 5.00
CA TYR A 189 0.58 1.49 3.79
C TYR A 189 -0.32 2.72 3.96
N HIS A 190 -1.45 2.60 4.68
CA HIS A 190 -2.29 3.75 5.03
C HIS A 190 -1.52 4.85 5.76
N ARG A 191 -0.71 4.48 6.76
CA ARG A 191 0.09 5.44 7.55
C ARG A 191 1.17 6.10 6.70
N LEU A 192 1.86 5.34 5.84
CA LEU A 192 2.79 5.89 4.85
C LEU A 192 2.11 6.86 3.86
N GLY A 193 0.85 6.58 3.50
CA GLY A 193 -0.01 7.49 2.76
C GLY A 193 -0.21 8.82 3.49
N ASN A 194 -0.57 8.78 4.78
CA ASN A 194 -0.76 9.98 5.60
C ASN A 194 0.52 10.84 5.66
N LEU A 195 1.68 10.18 5.87
CA LEU A 195 2.98 10.85 5.87
C LEU A 195 3.31 11.48 4.51
N SER A 196 2.79 10.97 3.40
CA SER A 196 3.16 11.45 2.06
C SER A 196 2.60 12.82 1.70
N THR A 197 1.71 13.42 2.51
CA THR A 197 1.22 14.79 2.31
C THR A 197 2.37 15.80 2.27
N PRO A 198 2.39 16.79 1.33
CA PRO A 198 1.38 17.09 0.30
C PRO A 198 1.58 16.37 -1.05
N ASN A 199 2.50 15.40 -1.17
CA ASN A 199 2.74 14.68 -2.43
C ASN A 199 1.55 13.76 -2.79
N MET A 200 0.65 14.26 -3.64
CA MET A 200 -0.59 13.56 -4.03
C MET A 200 -0.34 12.24 -4.77
N GLY A 201 0.73 12.15 -5.58
CA GLY A 201 1.08 10.91 -6.29
C GLY A 201 1.52 9.81 -5.33
N ARG A 202 2.39 10.12 -4.35
CA ARG A 202 2.79 9.17 -3.31
C ARG A 202 1.64 8.79 -2.37
N GLN A 203 0.75 9.74 -2.05
CA GLN A 203 -0.48 9.42 -1.31
C GLN A 203 -1.32 8.39 -2.06
N LEU A 204 -1.63 8.62 -3.34
CA LEU A 204 -2.40 7.67 -4.16
C LEU A 204 -1.71 6.31 -4.24
N PHE A 205 -0.38 6.28 -4.41
CA PHE A 205 0.41 5.04 -4.39
C PHE A 205 0.18 4.23 -3.11
N PHE A 206 0.41 4.81 -1.95
CA PHE A 206 0.31 4.10 -0.68
C PHE A 206 -1.13 3.74 -0.31
N TYR A 207 -2.10 4.62 -0.58
CA TYR A 207 -3.51 4.28 -0.35
C TYR A 207 -3.99 3.18 -1.30
N SER A 208 -3.54 3.17 -2.56
CA SER A 208 -3.83 2.07 -3.48
C SER A 208 -3.27 0.75 -2.96
N LYS A 209 -2.01 0.73 -2.52
CA LYS A 209 -1.39 -0.44 -1.86
C LYS A 209 -2.17 -0.91 -0.64
N SER A 210 -2.61 0.03 0.19
CA SER A 210 -3.40 -0.25 1.39
C SER A 210 -4.73 -0.94 1.08
N LEU A 211 -5.36 -0.57 -0.04
CA LEU A 211 -6.66 -1.09 -0.46
C LEU A 211 -6.57 -2.46 -1.16
N VAL A 212 -5.44 -2.76 -1.82
CA VAL A 212 -5.23 -4.03 -2.56
C VAL A 212 -4.19 -4.96 -1.90
N ALA A 213 -3.84 -4.69 -0.64
CA ALA A 213 -3.04 -5.58 0.20
C ALA A 213 -3.80 -6.87 0.53
N THR A 214 -3.10 -7.91 0.99
CA THR A 214 -3.74 -9.16 1.44
C THR A 214 -4.60 -8.97 2.69
N GLU A 215 -4.26 -7.99 3.54
CA GLU A 215 -5.11 -7.50 4.63
C GLU A 215 -5.54 -6.05 4.33
N PRO A 216 -6.60 -5.83 3.53
CA PRO A 216 -7.01 -4.48 3.10
C PRO A 216 -7.38 -3.56 4.27
N TYR A 217 -7.09 -2.26 4.13
CA TYR A 217 -7.53 -1.24 5.07
C TYR A 217 -8.43 -0.19 4.40
N THR A 218 -9.74 -0.39 4.50
CA THR A 218 -10.78 0.35 3.76
C THR A 218 -10.82 1.85 4.05
N MET A 219 -10.38 2.29 5.24
CA MET A 219 -10.33 3.72 5.60
C MET A 219 -9.40 4.54 4.70
N SER A 220 -8.49 3.89 3.97
CA SER A 220 -7.66 4.53 2.93
C SER A 220 -8.50 5.18 1.83
N LYS A 221 -9.69 4.65 1.53
CA LYS A 221 -10.62 5.25 0.55
C LYS A 221 -11.10 6.65 0.97
N ASN A 222 -11.24 6.88 2.28
CA ASN A 222 -11.65 8.18 2.81
C ASN A 222 -10.48 9.16 2.87
N ARG A 223 -9.26 8.67 3.12
CA ARG A 223 -8.08 9.55 3.23
C ARG A 223 -7.53 10.02 1.90
N VAL A 224 -7.62 9.21 0.84
CA VAL A 224 -7.17 9.59 -0.52
C VAL A 224 -7.95 10.79 -1.09
N GLU A 225 -9.14 11.07 -0.55
CA GLU A 225 -10.00 12.19 -0.94
C GLU A 225 -9.28 13.56 -0.84
N SER A 226 -8.38 13.72 0.14
CA SER A 226 -7.53 14.92 0.27
C SER A 226 -6.64 15.12 -0.96
N ALA A 227 -5.98 14.05 -1.42
CA ALA A 227 -5.14 14.08 -2.62
C ALA A 227 -5.96 14.36 -3.88
N PHE A 228 -7.17 13.78 -3.98
CA PHE A 228 -8.10 14.06 -5.08
C PHE A 228 -8.57 15.51 -5.11
N LYS A 229 -8.88 16.10 -3.95
CA LYS A 229 -9.23 17.52 -3.87
C LYS A 229 -8.08 18.40 -4.36
N MET A 230 -6.86 18.18 -3.87
CA MET A 230 -5.68 18.95 -4.32
C MET A 230 -5.46 18.85 -5.83
N ALA A 231 -5.58 17.64 -6.40
CA ALA A 231 -5.43 17.42 -7.84
C ALA A 231 -6.51 18.15 -8.67
N LEU A 232 -7.78 18.07 -8.25
CA LEU A 232 -8.89 18.68 -8.97
C LEU A 232 -8.90 20.21 -8.83
N ASP A 233 -8.55 20.74 -7.65
CA ASP A 233 -8.40 22.18 -7.42
C ASP A 233 -7.28 22.75 -8.33
N SER A 234 -6.17 22.02 -8.48
CA SER A 234 -5.10 22.35 -9.42
C SER A 234 -5.59 22.39 -10.87
N ILE A 235 -6.31 21.35 -11.32
CA ILE A 235 -6.88 21.26 -12.68
C ILE A 235 -7.89 22.37 -12.97
N GLN A 236 -8.76 22.69 -12.00
CA GLN A 236 -9.78 23.74 -12.15
C GLN A 236 -9.13 25.12 -12.27
N ASN A 237 -8.05 25.37 -11.53
CA ASN A 237 -7.32 26.63 -11.55
C ASN A 237 -6.24 26.72 -12.65
N ARG A 238 -6.34 25.90 -13.71
CA ARG A 238 -5.36 25.85 -14.83
C ARG A 238 -5.13 27.18 -15.55
N GLY A 239 -6.05 28.14 -15.42
CA GLY A 239 -5.91 29.49 -15.97
C GLY A 239 -4.92 30.38 -15.21
N VAL A 240 -4.57 30.00 -13.98
CA VAL A 240 -3.60 30.73 -13.12
C VAL A 240 -2.26 30.01 -13.10
N THR A 241 -2.28 28.70 -12.85
CA THR A 241 -1.07 27.87 -12.75
C THR A 241 -1.26 26.61 -13.59
N THR A 242 -0.28 26.26 -14.43
CA THR A 242 -0.33 25.04 -15.23
C THR A 242 -0.32 23.80 -14.31
N PRO A 243 -1.31 22.89 -14.38
CA PRO A 243 -1.34 21.70 -13.55
C PRO A 243 -0.20 20.74 -13.91
N ASP A 244 0.44 20.18 -12.90
CA ASP A 244 1.55 19.25 -13.05
C ASP A 244 1.09 17.81 -13.37
N LEU A 245 2.06 16.93 -13.66
CA LEU A 245 1.77 15.52 -13.95
C LEU A 245 0.96 14.83 -12.83
N PRO A 246 1.35 14.94 -11.53
CA PRO A 246 0.55 14.40 -10.44
C PRO A 246 -0.90 14.89 -10.42
N SER A 247 -1.18 16.15 -10.75
CA SER A 247 -2.54 16.69 -10.81
C SER A 247 -3.41 15.91 -11.80
N TRP A 248 -2.94 15.74 -13.03
CA TRP A 248 -3.69 15.00 -14.07
C TRP A 248 -3.82 13.50 -13.76
N PHE A 249 -2.74 12.89 -13.27
CA PHE A 249 -2.72 11.47 -12.92
C PHE A 249 -3.66 11.17 -11.74
N VAL A 250 -3.52 11.89 -10.63
CA VAL A 250 -4.38 11.70 -9.46
C VAL A 250 -5.82 12.09 -9.76
N GLY A 251 -6.04 13.11 -10.60
CA GLY A 251 -7.37 13.51 -11.08
C GLY A 251 -8.08 12.41 -11.89
N SER A 252 -7.37 11.66 -12.73
CA SER A 252 -7.98 10.54 -13.48
C SER A 252 -8.41 9.40 -12.53
N HIS A 253 -7.58 9.06 -11.55
CA HIS A 253 -7.93 8.09 -10.51
C HIS A 253 -9.10 8.59 -9.63
N ALA A 254 -9.19 9.90 -9.37
CA ALA A 254 -10.33 10.48 -8.66
C ALA A 254 -11.65 10.23 -9.41
N MET A 255 -11.66 10.35 -10.75
CA MET A 255 -12.83 10.03 -11.56
C MET A 255 -13.23 8.56 -11.41
N LEU A 256 -12.27 7.63 -11.42
CA LEU A 256 -12.54 6.19 -11.24
C LEU A 256 -13.12 5.88 -9.84
N ILE A 257 -12.48 6.36 -8.76
CA ILE A 257 -12.89 6.03 -7.38
C ILE A 257 -14.22 6.69 -7.02
N ARG A 258 -14.41 7.97 -7.39
CA ARG A 258 -15.64 8.72 -7.08
C ARG A 258 -16.81 8.37 -8.01
N SER A 259 -16.62 7.41 -8.91
CA SER A 259 -17.60 7.05 -9.94
C SER A 259 -18.01 8.26 -10.81
N GLY A 260 -17.05 9.12 -11.13
CA GLY A 260 -17.22 10.39 -11.85
C GLY A 260 -17.39 10.25 -13.36
N SER A 261 -17.22 11.37 -14.07
CA SER A 261 -17.39 11.47 -15.53
C SER A 261 -16.30 10.72 -16.30
N ILE A 262 -16.72 9.85 -17.22
CA ILE A 262 -15.82 9.14 -18.14
C ILE A 262 -15.14 10.11 -19.11
N HIS A 263 -15.87 11.13 -19.59
CA HIS A 263 -15.30 12.18 -20.43
C HIS A 263 -14.14 12.90 -19.74
N SER A 264 -14.34 13.34 -18.50
CA SER A 264 -13.30 14.02 -17.71
C SER A 264 -12.10 13.11 -17.48
N PHE A 265 -12.34 11.82 -17.18
CA PHE A 265 -11.28 10.83 -17.08
C PHE A 265 -10.44 10.74 -18.36
N ILE A 266 -11.07 10.62 -19.53
CA ILE A 266 -10.34 10.54 -20.81
C ILE A 266 -9.48 11.79 -21.03
N VAL A 267 -10.03 12.98 -20.77
CA VAL A 267 -9.27 14.23 -20.89
C VAL A 267 -8.07 14.23 -19.94
N TYR A 268 -8.25 13.86 -18.68
CA TYR A 268 -7.17 13.85 -17.70
C TYR A 268 -6.07 12.85 -18.06
N VAL A 269 -6.42 11.67 -18.58
CA VAL A 269 -5.44 10.68 -19.05
C VAL A 269 -4.63 11.21 -20.24
N LYS A 270 -5.28 11.92 -21.18
CA LYS A 270 -4.56 12.53 -22.31
C LYS A 270 -3.54 13.57 -21.86
N GLU A 271 -3.93 14.48 -20.96
CA GLU A 271 -3.03 15.49 -20.40
C GLU A 271 -1.90 14.85 -19.57
N TYR A 272 -2.23 13.83 -18.78
CA TYR A 272 -1.25 13.02 -18.05
C TYR A 272 -0.19 12.45 -18.99
N ILE A 273 -0.58 11.78 -20.09
CA ILE A 273 0.37 11.16 -21.03
C ILE A 273 1.27 12.20 -21.71
N VAL A 274 0.74 13.38 -22.04
CA VAL A 274 1.53 14.49 -22.59
C VAL A 274 2.61 14.94 -21.60
N ASN A 275 2.23 15.16 -20.34
CA ASN A 275 3.17 15.54 -19.28
C ASN A 275 4.18 14.42 -18.98
N PHE A 276 3.73 13.17 -19.01
CA PHE A 276 4.59 12.02 -18.80
C PHE A 276 5.65 11.90 -19.89
N ALA A 277 5.30 12.18 -21.15
CA ALA A 277 6.26 12.23 -22.25
C ALA A 277 7.36 13.27 -22.07
N ALA A 278 7.05 14.44 -21.49
CA ALA A 278 8.06 15.42 -21.17
C ALA A 278 9.06 14.89 -20.12
N GLN A 279 8.58 14.19 -19.09
CA GLN A 279 9.44 13.63 -18.05
C GLN A 279 10.27 12.43 -18.52
N VAL A 280 9.70 11.52 -19.32
CA VAL A 280 10.45 10.36 -19.89
C VAL A 280 11.66 10.84 -20.68
N LYS A 281 11.50 11.93 -21.46
CA LYS A 281 12.57 12.51 -22.30
C LYS A 281 13.73 13.08 -21.48
N GLN A 282 13.49 13.50 -20.22
CA GLN A 282 14.53 14.05 -19.36
C GLN A 282 15.45 12.97 -18.74
N GLN A 283 15.09 11.67 -18.83
CA GLN A 283 15.93 10.52 -18.44
C GLN A 283 16.52 10.56 -17.02
N THR A 284 15.83 11.19 -16.06
CA THR A 284 16.36 11.34 -14.69
C THR A 284 16.16 10.08 -13.83
N PHE A 285 17.01 9.86 -12.83
CA PHE A 285 16.85 8.76 -11.87
C PHE A 285 15.50 8.82 -11.12
N LYS A 286 15.00 10.03 -10.81
CA LYS A 286 13.70 10.27 -10.17
C LYS A 286 12.52 9.70 -10.98
N PHE A 287 12.68 9.54 -12.28
CA PHE A 287 11.67 8.92 -13.15
C PHE A 287 11.40 7.46 -12.78
N ARG A 288 12.42 6.68 -12.38
CA ARG A 288 12.27 5.23 -12.12
C ARG A 288 11.29 4.96 -10.99
N GLU A 289 11.54 5.60 -9.85
CA GLU A 289 10.69 5.50 -8.67
C GLU A 289 9.29 6.06 -8.95
N ALA A 290 9.21 7.24 -9.59
CA ALA A 290 7.95 7.86 -9.97
C ALA A 290 7.11 6.96 -10.89
N ALA A 291 7.74 6.29 -11.87
CA ALA A 291 7.06 5.39 -12.79
C ALA A 291 6.46 4.19 -12.05
N ILE A 292 7.21 3.54 -11.14
CA ILE A 292 6.67 2.43 -10.33
C ILE A 292 5.53 2.93 -9.44
N CYS A 293 5.67 4.13 -8.85
CA CYS A 293 4.61 4.76 -8.06
C CYS A 293 3.35 5.09 -8.86
N MET A 294 3.41 5.14 -10.20
CA MET A 294 2.23 5.26 -11.08
C MET A 294 1.65 3.92 -11.51
N GLY A 295 2.50 2.93 -11.80
CA GLY A 295 2.05 1.61 -12.25
C GLY A 295 1.22 0.87 -11.20
N VAL A 296 1.57 1.01 -9.92
CA VAL A 296 0.83 0.34 -8.83
C VAL A 296 -0.61 0.86 -8.69
N PRO A 297 -0.90 2.18 -8.67
CA PRO A 297 -2.26 2.68 -8.77
C PRO A 297 -3.03 2.22 -10.01
N ASN A 298 -2.38 2.14 -11.19
CA ASN A 298 -3.03 1.63 -12.41
C ASN A 298 -3.50 0.18 -12.25
N ILE A 299 -2.64 -0.68 -11.69
CA ILE A 299 -2.99 -2.08 -11.37
C ILE A 299 -4.10 -2.12 -10.31
N ALA A 300 -4.00 -1.30 -9.25
CA ALA A 300 -5.03 -1.21 -8.23
C ALA A 300 -6.38 -0.78 -8.82
N ALA A 301 -6.39 0.12 -9.82
CA ALA A 301 -7.60 0.53 -10.52
C ALA A 301 -8.23 -0.61 -11.35
N MET A 302 -7.41 -1.48 -11.97
CA MET A 302 -7.89 -2.71 -12.62
C MET A 302 -8.51 -3.69 -11.61
N LEU A 303 -7.94 -3.76 -10.42
CA LEU A 303 -8.49 -4.46 -9.25
C LEU A 303 -9.52 -3.62 -8.50
N GLN A 304 -10.07 -2.58 -9.14
CA GLN A 304 -11.14 -1.71 -8.63
C GLN A 304 -10.91 -1.28 -7.16
N TYR A 305 -9.65 -1.02 -6.82
CA TYR A 305 -9.17 -0.63 -5.49
C TYR A 305 -9.66 -1.54 -4.36
N GLY A 306 -9.75 -2.85 -4.62
CA GLY A 306 -10.18 -3.82 -3.61
C GLY A 306 -11.68 -3.78 -3.29
N GLU A 307 -12.51 -3.15 -4.13
CA GLU A 307 -13.97 -3.15 -3.97
C GLU A 307 -14.53 -4.58 -3.93
N GLN A 308 -15.51 -4.83 -3.05
CA GLN A 308 -16.09 -6.18 -2.83
C GLN A 308 -16.78 -6.73 -4.07
N ASP A 309 -17.40 -5.87 -4.87
CA ASP A 309 -18.02 -6.18 -6.16
C ASP A 309 -17.03 -6.07 -7.34
N GLY A 310 -15.74 -5.84 -7.06
CA GLY A 310 -14.68 -5.84 -8.06
C GLY A 310 -14.62 -7.16 -8.82
N ILE A 311 -14.63 -7.09 -10.16
CA ILE A 311 -14.62 -8.25 -11.05
C ILE A 311 -13.28 -8.97 -10.92
N LEU A 312 -12.16 -8.28 -11.22
CA LEU A 312 -10.83 -8.89 -11.09
C LEU A 312 -10.46 -9.15 -9.63
N THR A 313 -10.89 -8.29 -8.71
CA THR A 313 -10.66 -8.44 -7.27
C THR A 313 -11.15 -9.78 -6.76
N ARG A 314 -12.41 -10.13 -7.08
CA ARG A 314 -13.00 -11.40 -6.69
C ARG A 314 -12.24 -12.58 -7.28
N MET A 315 -11.90 -12.52 -8.58
CA MET A 315 -11.11 -13.57 -9.24
C MET A 315 -9.74 -13.78 -8.56
N PHE A 316 -9.03 -12.70 -8.22
CA PHE A 316 -7.75 -12.81 -7.52
C PHE A 316 -7.90 -13.32 -6.09
N ILE A 317 -8.91 -12.87 -5.34
CA ILE A 317 -9.20 -13.39 -3.99
C ILE A 317 -9.53 -14.89 -4.08
N ASP A 318 -10.38 -15.30 -5.01
CA ASP A 318 -10.75 -16.70 -5.19
C ASP A 318 -9.54 -17.56 -5.60
N SER A 319 -8.65 -17.02 -6.42
CA SER A 319 -7.42 -17.71 -6.82
C SER A 319 -6.49 -18.02 -5.64
N GLN A 320 -6.55 -17.26 -4.54
CA GLN A 320 -5.70 -17.48 -3.36
C GLN A 320 -6.08 -18.74 -2.57
N LYS A 321 -7.22 -19.35 -2.87
CA LYS A 321 -7.62 -20.65 -2.26
C LYS A 321 -6.76 -21.82 -2.76
N LEU A 322 -6.04 -21.63 -3.87
CA LEU A 322 -5.16 -22.63 -4.48
C LEU A 322 -3.69 -22.31 -4.17
N SER A 323 -2.85 -23.35 -4.07
CA SER A 323 -1.40 -23.17 -3.97
C SER A 323 -0.82 -22.59 -5.28
N SER A 324 0.35 -21.94 -5.19
CA SER A 324 1.04 -21.35 -6.35
C SER A 324 1.32 -22.37 -7.46
N GLU A 325 1.70 -23.60 -7.08
CA GLU A 325 2.00 -24.69 -8.00
C GLU A 325 0.74 -25.17 -8.75
N VAL A 326 -0.35 -25.40 -8.02
CA VAL A 326 -1.63 -25.82 -8.61
C VAL A 326 -2.17 -24.75 -9.54
N ARG A 327 -2.08 -23.47 -9.16
CA ARG A 327 -2.46 -22.35 -10.04
C ARG A 327 -1.68 -22.35 -11.34
N LEU A 328 -0.36 -22.53 -11.27
CA LEU A 328 0.50 -22.56 -12.44
C LEU A 328 0.13 -23.70 -13.38
N GLN A 329 -0.04 -24.91 -12.84
CA GLN A 329 -0.40 -26.10 -13.61
C GLN A 329 -1.77 -25.92 -14.29
N ASN A 330 -2.77 -25.49 -13.53
CA ASN A 330 -4.12 -25.27 -14.04
C ASN A 330 -4.15 -24.21 -15.15
N ALA A 331 -3.42 -23.11 -14.96
CA ALA A 331 -3.33 -22.05 -15.96
C ALA A 331 -2.70 -22.54 -17.26
N ILE A 332 -1.53 -23.20 -17.20
CA ILE A 332 -0.85 -23.73 -18.38
C ILE A 332 -1.75 -24.73 -19.13
N GLN A 333 -2.37 -25.67 -18.41
CA GLN A 333 -3.29 -26.65 -19.01
C GLN A 333 -4.49 -25.97 -19.67
N HIS A 334 -5.09 -24.98 -19.00
CA HIS A 334 -6.21 -24.22 -19.54
C HIS A 334 -5.83 -23.55 -20.87
N TRP A 335 -4.68 -22.87 -20.94
CA TRP A 335 -4.27 -22.15 -22.14
C TRP A 335 -3.93 -23.04 -23.32
N LEU A 336 -3.32 -24.21 -23.07
CA LEU A 336 -2.98 -25.17 -24.12
C LEU A 336 -4.22 -25.84 -24.72
N MET A 337 -5.29 -26.00 -23.93
CA MET A 337 -6.54 -26.63 -24.37
C MET A 337 -7.53 -25.65 -25.01
N LEU A 338 -7.44 -24.36 -24.69
CA LEU A 338 -8.39 -23.35 -25.16
C LEU A 338 -8.21 -23.10 -26.67
N PRO A 339 -9.30 -23.10 -27.47
CA PRO A 339 -9.22 -22.76 -28.88
C PRO A 339 -8.56 -21.40 -29.11
N LYS A 340 -7.82 -21.27 -30.23
CA LYS A 340 -7.15 -20.03 -30.65
C LYS A 340 -8.10 -19.02 -31.32
N ASN A 341 -9.38 -19.07 -30.96
CA ASN A 341 -10.39 -18.11 -31.43
C ASN A 341 -10.62 -17.05 -30.35
N PRO A 342 -10.89 -15.78 -30.73
CA PRO A 342 -11.20 -14.73 -29.76
C PRO A 342 -12.44 -15.11 -28.96
N THR A 343 -12.36 -15.03 -27.64
CA THR A 343 -13.50 -15.30 -26.75
C THR A 343 -14.43 -14.09 -26.63
N GLN A 344 -15.64 -14.34 -26.10
CA GLN A 344 -16.74 -13.39 -26.00
C GLN A 344 -16.74 -12.52 -24.72
N ASN A 345 -15.90 -12.81 -23.72
CA ASN A 345 -15.82 -11.96 -22.51
C ASN A 345 -15.20 -10.63 -22.89
N THR A 346 -16.05 -9.64 -23.13
CA THR A 346 -15.62 -8.38 -23.72
C THR A 346 -15.82 -7.24 -22.74
N LEU A 347 -14.74 -6.47 -22.55
CA LEU A 347 -14.85 -5.11 -22.04
C LEU A 347 -15.80 -4.31 -22.94
N ASP A 348 -16.37 -3.25 -22.38
CA ASP A 348 -17.25 -2.37 -23.13
C ASP A 348 -16.48 -1.73 -24.30
N LYS A 349 -16.84 -2.08 -25.55
CA LYS A 349 -16.20 -1.56 -26.76
C LYS A 349 -16.89 -0.31 -27.28
N ASP A 350 -17.99 0.11 -26.66
CA ASP A 350 -18.73 1.28 -27.10
C ASP A 350 -18.08 2.56 -26.59
N PHE A 351 -18.17 3.60 -27.41
CA PHE A 351 -17.71 4.91 -26.98
C PHE A 351 -18.68 5.48 -25.95
N PRO A 352 -18.17 6.09 -24.87
CA PRO A 352 -19.03 6.64 -23.84
C PRO A 352 -19.74 7.87 -24.40
N SER A 353 -20.99 8.09 -23.95
CA SER A 353 -21.63 9.39 -24.14
C SER A 353 -20.94 10.46 -23.26
N ASP A 354 -21.07 11.73 -23.62
CA ASP A 354 -20.51 12.85 -22.85
C ASP A 354 -21.00 12.86 -21.38
N ALA A 355 -22.21 12.35 -21.14
CA ALA A 355 -22.82 12.25 -19.81
C ALA A 355 -22.50 10.95 -19.06
N ALA A 356 -21.75 10.02 -19.66
CA ALA A 356 -21.47 8.73 -19.05
C ALA A 356 -20.58 8.87 -17.80
N THR A 357 -20.95 8.14 -16.76
CA THR A 357 -20.20 8.01 -15.51
C THR A 357 -19.80 6.56 -15.27
N PHE A 358 -18.87 6.34 -14.34
CA PHE A 358 -18.45 5.00 -13.90
C PHE A 358 -19.49 4.34 -12.99
N SER A 359 -20.71 4.18 -13.49
CA SER A 359 -21.86 3.68 -12.75
C SER A 359 -21.86 2.16 -12.51
N THR A 360 -21.01 1.41 -13.21
CA THR A 360 -20.96 -0.06 -13.10
C THR A 360 -19.52 -0.56 -12.88
N PRO A 361 -19.35 -1.71 -12.20
CA PRO A 361 -18.04 -2.38 -12.07
C PRO A 361 -17.37 -2.65 -13.43
N LEU A 362 -18.14 -3.05 -14.45
CA LEU A 362 -17.61 -3.34 -15.78
C LEU A 362 -17.04 -2.08 -16.46
N LYS A 363 -17.70 -0.92 -16.32
CA LYS A 363 -17.16 0.35 -16.83
C LYS A 363 -15.88 0.75 -16.11
N LYS A 364 -15.84 0.62 -14.77
CA LYS A 364 -14.62 0.88 -14.00
C LYS A 364 -13.46 -0.01 -14.49
N LEU A 365 -13.70 -1.32 -14.63
CA LEU A 365 -12.71 -2.27 -15.13
C LEU A 365 -12.26 -1.95 -16.57
N THR A 366 -13.20 -1.62 -17.45
CA THR A 366 -12.91 -1.30 -18.86
C THR A 366 -11.94 -0.13 -18.97
N TYR A 367 -12.26 0.99 -18.34
CA TYR A 367 -11.45 2.20 -18.46
C TYR A 367 -10.17 2.16 -17.63
N SER A 368 -10.14 1.44 -16.51
CA SER A 368 -8.88 1.20 -15.80
C SER A 368 -7.95 0.28 -16.57
N THR A 369 -8.48 -0.72 -17.29
CA THR A 369 -7.73 -1.55 -18.23
C THR A 369 -7.17 -0.70 -19.37
N TYR A 370 -7.99 0.18 -19.95
CA TYR A 370 -7.53 1.11 -20.98
C TYR A 370 -6.41 2.03 -20.47
N LEU A 371 -6.55 2.62 -19.29
CA LEU A 371 -5.50 3.43 -18.68
C LEU A 371 -4.21 2.65 -18.49
N ASN A 372 -4.27 1.46 -17.88
CA ASN A 372 -3.09 0.66 -17.58
C ASN A 372 -2.32 0.28 -18.85
N PHE A 373 -3.01 -0.28 -19.85
CA PHE A 373 -2.35 -0.74 -21.07
C PHE A 373 -2.04 0.38 -22.06
N HIS A 374 -2.79 1.49 -22.07
CA HIS A 374 -2.37 2.69 -22.79
C HIS A 374 -1.08 3.26 -22.22
N THR A 375 -0.94 3.31 -20.88
CA THR A 375 0.28 3.76 -20.22
C THR A 375 1.45 2.81 -20.53
N LEU A 376 1.26 1.49 -20.44
CA LEU A 376 2.29 0.52 -20.82
C LEU A 376 2.70 0.67 -22.30
N SER A 377 1.72 0.74 -23.19
CA SER A 377 1.90 0.92 -24.64
C SER A 377 2.62 2.23 -24.98
N PHE A 378 2.45 3.27 -24.15
CA PHE A 378 3.19 4.52 -24.23
C PHE A 378 4.64 4.36 -23.74
N VAL A 379 4.86 3.78 -22.56
CA VAL A 379 6.18 3.56 -21.97
C VAL A 379 7.07 2.71 -22.89
N LEU A 380 6.50 1.66 -23.49
CA LEU A 380 7.17 0.79 -24.45
C LEU A 380 7.59 1.49 -25.75
N LYS A 381 7.18 2.74 -26.02
CA LYS A 381 7.74 3.52 -27.16
C LYS A 381 9.18 3.97 -26.90
N TYR A 382 9.61 3.98 -25.65
CA TYR A 382 10.93 4.48 -25.23
C TYR A 382 11.87 3.34 -24.86
N THR A 383 11.84 2.23 -25.61
CA THR A 383 12.64 1.01 -25.34
C THR A 383 14.15 1.23 -25.20
N ARG A 384 14.69 2.32 -25.78
CA ARG A 384 16.11 2.71 -25.63
C ARG A 384 16.44 3.34 -24.27
N ASN A 385 15.43 3.74 -23.49
CA ASN A 385 15.61 4.37 -22.19
C ASN A 385 15.56 3.32 -21.07
N GLU A 386 16.71 2.90 -20.54
CA GLU A 386 16.77 1.89 -19.48
C GLU A 386 15.97 2.25 -18.20
N ASN A 387 15.67 3.54 -17.99
CA ASN A 387 14.88 3.99 -16.84
C ASN A 387 13.43 3.51 -16.88
N ILE A 388 12.93 3.00 -18.01
CA ILE A 388 11.57 2.45 -18.10
C ILE A 388 11.47 1.01 -17.60
N ILE A 389 12.59 0.28 -17.58
CA ILE A 389 12.59 -1.17 -17.36
C ILE A 389 11.90 -1.55 -16.03
N PRO A 390 12.08 -0.83 -14.90
CA PRO A 390 11.36 -1.17 -13.67
C PRO A 390 9.82 -1.11 -13.82
N TYR A 391 9.28 -0.16 -14.60
CA TYR A 391 7.85 -0.08 -14.90
C TYR A 391 7.40 -1.25 -15.79
N VAL A 392 8.20 -1.59 -16.80
CA VAL A 392 7.88 -2.71 -17.70
C VAL A 392 7.98 -4.04 -16.96
N HIS A 393 8.95 -4.20 -16.05
CA HIS A 393 9.08 -5.34 -15.15
C HIS A 393 7.82 -5.52 -14.29
N LEU A 394 7.35 -4.47 -13.62
CA LEU A 394 6.08 -4.46 -12.89
C LEU A 394 4.91 -4.91 -13.78
N SER A 395 4.83 -4.37 -14.99
CA SER A 395 3.76 -4.66 -15.93
C SER A 395 3.77 -6.12 -16.41
N LEU A 396 4.96 -6.65 -16.74
CA LEU A 396 5.13 -8.05 -17.13
C LEU A 396 4.80 -9.00 -15.98
N ALA A 397 5.21 -8.67 -14.75
CA ALA A 397 4.87 -9.44 -13.57
C ALA A 397 3.33 -9.48 -13.35
N PHE A 398 2.65 -8.35 -13.53
CA PHE A 398 1.18 -8.31 -13.44
C PHE A 398 0.50 -9.07 -14.58
N ILE A 399 0.95 -8.94 -15.83
CA ILE A 399 0.44 -9.70 -16.98
C ILE A 399 0.63 -11.21 -16.76
N TRP A 400 1.77 -11.62 -16.21
CA TRP A 400 1.99 -13.01 -15.83
C TRP A 400 1.01 -13.45 -14.74
N SER A 401 0.77 -12.62 -13.74
CA SER A 401 -0.23 -12.93 -12.70
C SER A 401 -1.65 -13.06 -13.25
N LEU A 402 -2.04 -12.20 -14.21
CA LEU A 402 -3.29 -12.33 -14.95
C LEU A 402 -3.36 -13.68 -15.69
N ALA A 403 -2.29 -14.07 -16.40
CA ALA A 403 -2.22 -15.35 -17.09
C ALA A 403 -2.33 -16.55 -16.13
N LEU A 404 -1.93 -16.41 -14.86
CA LEU A 404 -2.12 -17.43 -13.82
C LEU A 404 -3.55 -17.51 -13.25
N VAL A 405 -4.43 -16.58 -13.63
CA VAL A 405 -5.85 -16.55 -13.26
C VAL A 405 -6.65 -16.41 -14.56
N PRO A 406 -6.91 -17.49 -15.30
CA PRO A 406 -7.36 -17.41 -16.69
C PRO A 406 -8.55 -16.51 -16.93
N ASP A 407 -9.60 -16.60 -16.11
CA ASP A 407 -10.78 -15.75 -16.22
C ASP A 407 -10.44 -14.26 -16.20
N SER A 408 -9.44 -13.84 -15.42
CA SER A 408 -8.99 -12.44 -15.35
C SER A 408 -8.29 -12.00 -16.64
N MET A 409 -7.46 -12.86 -17.22
CA MET A 409 -6.72 -12.59 -18.45
C MET A 409 -7.66 -12.47 -19.65
N MET A 410 -8.72 -13.28 -19.70
CA MET A 410 -9.72 -13.25 -20.78
C MET A 410 -10.38 -11.88 -20.93
N TYR A 411 -10.60 -11.15 -19.83
CA TYR A 411 -11.17 -9.80 -19.90
C TYR A 411 -10.23 -8.80 -20.59
N VAL A 412 -8.92 -8.98 -20.45
CA VAL A 412 -7.96 -7.89 -20.70
C VAL A 412 -6.95 -8.19 -21.79
N GLU A 413 -6.84 -9.44 -22.24
CA GLU A 413 -5.85 -9.87 -23.25
C GLU A 413 -5.91 -9.08 -24.56
N GLY A 414 -7.09 -8.57 -24.92
CA GLY A 414 -7.33 -7.74 -26.12
C GLY A 414 -6.72 -6.35 -26.04
N GLU A 415 -6.45 -5.83 -24.84
CA GLU A 415 -5.90 -4.49 -24.65
C GLU A 415 -4.37 -4.51 -24.40
N ILE A 416 -3.77 -5.69 -24.21
CA ILE A 416 -2.34 -5.83 -23.94
C ILE A 416 -1.53 -5.55 -25.22
N PRO A 417 -0.52 -4.67 -25.19
CA PRO A 417 0.26 -4.31 -26.38
C PRO A 417 1.34 -5.37 -26.70
N TRP A 418 0.92 -6.56 -27.13
CA TRP A 418 1.77 -7.73 -27.37
C TRP A 418 2.92 -7.46 -28.33
N THR A 419 2.66 -6.75 -29.43
CA THR A 419 3.69 -6.42 -30.41
C THR A 419 4.80 -5.58 -29.77
N LYS A 420 4.44 -4.53 -29.03
CA LYS A 420 5.44 -3.68 -28.36
C LYS A 420 6.18 -4.39 -27.24
N ILE A 421 5.52 -5.30 -26.52
CA ILE A 421 6.17 -6.14 -25.50
C ILE A 421 7.25 -6.99 -26.16
N THR A 422 6.94 -7.71 -27.24
CA THR A 422 7.93 -8.56 -27.91
C THR A 422 9.11 -7.77 -28.49
N ILE A 423 8.86 -6.59 -29.06
CA ILE A 423 9.91 -5.66 -29.51
C ILE A 423 10.83 -5.28 -28.33
N PHE A 424 10.25 -4.87 -27.21
CA PHE A 424 11.01 -4.53 -26.01
C PHE A 424 11.86 -5.70 -25.51
N LEU A 425 11.28 -6.89 -25.39
CA LEU A 425 12.00 -8.09 -24.94
C LEU A 425 13.19 -8.44 -25.86
N ASN A 426 13.05 -8.22 -27.17
CA ASN A 426 14.11 -8.44 -28.14
C ASN A 426 15.22 -7.36 -28.08
N MET A 427 14.97 -6.21 -27.47
CA MET A 427 15.94 -5.13 -27.31
C MET A 427 16.74 -5.23 -26.00
N LEU A 428 16.34 -6.08 -25.06
CA LEU A 428 17.04 -6.24 -23.79
C LEU A 428 18.44 -6.84 -23.99
N ASN A 429 19.41 -6.31 -23.23
CA ASN A 429 20.77 -6.85 -23.23
C ASN A 429 20.80 -8.25 -22.60
N ARG A 430 21.40 -9.21 -23.31
CA ARG A 430 21.51 -10.63 -22.94
C ARG A 430 22.94 -11.09 -22.64
N ALA A 431 23.93 -10.19 -22.64
CA ALA A 431 25.36 -10.55 -22.57
C ALA A 431 25.75 -11.48 -21.40
N PHE A 432 25.01 -11.45 -20.29
CA PHE A 432 25.28 -12.23 -19.07
C PHE A 432 24.14 -13.18 -18.70
N ILE A 433 23.27 -13.53 -19.64
CA ILE A 433 22.05 -14.32 -19.37
C ILE A 433 22.11 -15.60 -20.18
N SER A 434 22.12 -16.75 -19.50
CA SER A 434 22.10 -18.05 -20.16
C SER A 434 20.69 -18.48 -20.54
N GLU A 435 20.56 -19.15 -21.68
CA GLU A 435 19.29 -19.66 -22.20
C GLU A 435 18.62 -20.65 -21.21
N SER A 436 19.42 -21.53 -20.59
CA SER A 436 18.95 -22.49 -19.58
C SER A 436 18.29 -21.84 -18.36
N ARG A 437 18.68 -20.61 -18.00
CA ARG A 437 18.05 -19.86 -16.91
C ARG A 437 16.70 -19.28 -17.32
N LEU A 438 16.56 -18.87 -18.58
CA LEU A 438 15.31 -18.35 -19.14
C LEU A 438 14.26 -19.47 -19.33
N GLU A 439 14.70 -20.67 -19.70
CA GLU A 439 13.84 -21.85 -19.84
C GLU A 439 13.37 -22.44 -18.50
N ASN A 440 14.07 -22.13 -17.41
CA ASN A 440 13.73 -22.66 -16.09
C ASN A 440 12.37 -22.11 -15.63
N VAL A 441 11.52 -23.00 -15.12
CA VAL A 441 10.18 -22.67 -14.60
C VAL A 441 10.26 -21.87 -13.29
N ASN A 442 11.37 -21.98 -12.56
CA ASN A 442 11.57 -21.29 -11.29
C ASN A 442 11.94 -19.82 -11.50
N PHE A 443 11.50 -18.97 -10.58
CA PHE A 443 11.78 -17.53 -10.62
C PHE A 443 13.29 -17.26 -10.58
N PRO A 444 13.83 -16.40 -11.46
CA PRO A 444 15.26 -16.15 -11.55
C PRO A 444 15.74 -15.33 -10.34
N ILE A 445 16.56 -15.98 -9.52
CA ILE A 445 17.28 -15.36 -8.40
C ILE A 445 18.67 -14.96 -8.91
N PRO A 446 19.02 -13.66 -8.86
CA PRO A 446 20.34 -13.23 -9.28
C PRO A 446 21.43 -13.79 -8.35
N THR A 447 22.50 -14.31 -8.94
CA THR A 447 23.64 -14.89 -8.20
C THR A 447 24.79 -13.90 -8.00
N GLU A 448 24.85 -12.85 -8.82
CA GLU A 448 25.94 -11.87 -8.85
C GLU A 448 25.64 -10.58 -8.05
N THR A 449 24.40 -10.39 -7.61
CA THR A 449 24.02 -9.22 -6.81
C THR A 449 24.21 -9.51 -5.33
N LYS A 450 24.63 -8.50 -4.56
CA LYS A 450 24.69 -8.59 -3.09
C LYS A 450 23.33 -8.95 -2.47
N PHE A 451 22.24 -8.52 -3.11
CA PHE A 451 20.87 -8.72 -2.66
C PHE A 451 20.05 -9.43 -3.73
N ARG A 452 19.21 -10.40 -3.32
CA ARG A 452 18.36 -11.18 -4.23
C ARG A 452 17.22 -10.34 -4.82
N GLN A 453 16.83 -9.27 -4.13
CA GLN A 453 15.68 -8.44 -4.44
C GLN A 453 16.10 -7.18 -5.21
N LEU A 454 15.27 -6.78 -6.16
CA LEU A 454 15.32 -5.49 -6.82
C LEU A 454 14.54 -4.46 -5.99
N PRO A 455 14.86 -3.15 -6.08
CA PRO A 455 14.14 -2.10 -5.36
C PRO A 455 12.62 -2.17 -5.58
N GLU A 456 12.19 -2.41 -6.82
CA GLU A 456 10.78 -2.49 -7.16
C GLU A 456 10.04 -3.69 -6.55
N ASP A 457 10.74 -4.79 -6.21
CA ASP A 457 10.09 -5.97 -5.62
C ASP A 457 9.39 -5.62 -4.30
N PHE A 458 9.98 -4.71 -3.51
CA PHE A 458 9.38 -4.21 -2.27
C PHE A 458 8.15 -3.33 -2.54
N PHE A 459 8.10 -2.65 -3.69
CA PHE A 459 6.98 -1.79 -4.05
C PHE A 459 5.74 -2.57 -4.47
N PHE A 460 5.86 -3.79 -5.00
CA PHE A 460 4.69 -4.58 -5.37
C PHE A 460 4.50 -5.90 -4.63
N ARG A 461 5.36 -6.26 -3.66
CA ARG A 461 5.12 -7.41 -2.78
C ARG A 461 3.80 -7.29 -1.99
N SER A 462 3.28 -8.46 -1.61
CA SER A 462 2.14 -8.64 -0.72
C SER A 462 0.85 -7.93 -1.13
N GLN A 463 0.66 -7.77 -2.45
CA GLN A 463 -0.60 -7.36 -3.04
C GLN A 463 -1.40 -8.61 -3.43
N ILE A 464 -2.73 -8.54 -3.51
CA ILE A 464 -3.56 -9.71 -3.80
C ILE A 464 -3.18 -10.44 -5.12
N TRP A 465 -2.65 -9.69 -6.09
CA TRP A 465 -2.19 -10.20 -7.38
C TRP A 465 -0.73 -10.68 -7.36
N SER A 466 0.09 -10.31 -6.38
CA SER A 466 1.53 -10.60 -6.40
C SER A 466 1.91 -11.89 -5.66
N GLN A 467 0.94 -12.60 -5.07
CA GLN A 467 1.18 -13.68 -4.10
C GLN A 467 1.97 -14.87 -4.67
N THR A 468 1.92 -15.09 -5.99
CA THR A 468 2.56 -16.24 -6.65
C THR A 468 3.76 -15.86 -7.50
N LEU A 469 4.20 -14.60 -7.42
CA LEU A 469 5.33 -14.13 -8.23
C LEU A 469 6.67 -14.61 -7.69
N TYR A 470 6.77 -14.78 -6.37
CA TYR A 470 8.02 -15.00 -5.67
C TYR A 470 8.00 -16.33 -4.91
N PRO A 471 9.16 -16.99 -4.78
CA PRO A 471 9.38 -18.03 -3.79
C PRO A 471 9.05 -17.53 -2.37
N SER A 472 8.61 -18.43 -1.48
CA SER A 472 8.15 -18.07 -0.13
C SER A 472 9.24 -17.46 0.75
N ASP A 473 10.49 -17.86 0.57
CA ASP A 473 11.67 -17.39 1.29
C ASP A 473 12.37 -16.21 0.59
N PHE A 474 11.83 -15.72 -0.53
CA PHE A 474 12.50 -14.72 -1.35
C PHE A 474 12.79 -13.41 -0.60
N PHE A 475 12.01 -13.07 0.42
CA PHE A 475 12.21 -11.87 1.25
C PHE A 475 12.79 -12.15 2.65
N ALA A 476 13.10 -13.40 3.01
CA ALA A 476 13.46 -13.78 4.39
C ALA A 476 14.73 -13.09 4.93
N ASP A 477 15.74 -12.90 4.08
CA ASP A 477 17.03 -12.26 4.45
C ASP A 477 17.11 -10.79 4.03
N ALA A 478 15.97 -10.14 3.78
CA ALA A 478 15.93 -8.73 3.35
C ALA A 478 16.17 -7.73 4.50
N THR A 479 16.86 -8.14 5.58
CA THR A 479 17.19 -7.29 6.73
C THR A 479 18.33 -6.35 6.37
N ILE A 480 18.00 -5.24 5.74
CA ILE A 480 19.00 -4.25 5.33
C ILE A 480 18.51 -2.86 5.65
N ASP A 481 19.42 -2.09 6.24
CA ASP A 481 19.35 -0.65 6.46
C ASP A 481 18.77 0.09 5.24
N ASP A 482 17.82 0.98 5.50
CA ASP A 482 16.91 1.62 4.54
C ASP A 482 17.66 2.29 3.37
N ASP A 483 18.87 2.81 3.64
CA ASP A 483 19.73 3.53 2.71
C ASP A 483 20.27 2.71 1.53
N SER A 484 20.17 1.38 1.58
CA SER A 484 20.74 0.48 0.55
C SER A 484 19.71 -0.17 -0.37
N ARG A 485 18.43 -0.23 0.04
CA ARG A 485 17.34 -0.88 -0.72
C ARG A 485 17.00 -0.16 -2.02
N GLY A 486 17.32 1.13 -2.12
CA GLY A 486 17.05 1.97 -3.29
C GLY A 486 18.21 2.18 -4.26
N ARG A 487 19.41 1.62 -4.00
CA ARG A 487 20.59 1.89 -4.83
C ARG A 487 20.64 0.95 -6.05
N ASP A 488 20.34 1.48 -7.22
CA ASP A 488 20.45 0.77 -8.50
C ASP A 488 21.93 0.70 -8.91
N VAL A 489 22.47 -0.50 -9.01
CA VAL A 489 23.85 -0.80 -9.42
C VAL A 489 23.86 -1.51 -10.79
N PRO A 490 24.98 -1.64 -11.52
CA PRO A 490 24.98 -2.34 -12.81
C PRO A 490 24.41 -3.77 -12.75
N SER A 491 24.67 -4.51 -11.67
CA SER A 491 24.15 -5.87 -11.47
C SER A 491 22.62 -5.93 -11.27
N THR A 492 21.99 -4.89 -10.70
CA THR A 492 20.52 -4.82 -10.62
C THR A 492 19.88 -4.60 -11.99
N LYS A 493 20.59 -3.96 -12.94
CA LYS A 493 20.12 -3.87 -14.33
C LYS A 493 20.10 -5.22 -15.03
N SER A 494 21.17 -6.01 -14.90
CA SER A 494 21.26 -7.35 -15.52
C SER A 494 20.16 -8.27 -14.98
N ALA A 495 19.98 -8.31 -13.66
CA ALA A 495 18.92 -9.07 -12.99
C ALA A 495 17.51 -8.66 -13.46
N ARG A 496 17.29 -7.37 -13.69
CA ARG A 496 16.00 -6.85 -14.17
C ARG A 496 15.73 -7.26 -15.62
N ASN A 497 16.75 -7.23 -16.49
CA ASN A 497 16.64 -7.71 -17.86
C ASN A 497 16.31 -9.21 -17.88
N GLU A 498 17.00 -10.02 -17.07
CA GLU A 498 16.75 -11.45 -16.92
C GLU A 498 15.31 -11.73 -16.53
N ARG A 499 14.77 -11.02 -15.52
CA ARG A 499 13.35 -11.19 -15.11
C ARG A 499 12.36 -10.82 -16.20
N CYS A 500 12.59 -9.72 -16.93
CA CYS A 500 11.73 -9.34 -18.04
C CYS A 500 11.73 -10.41 -19.13
N LEU A 501 12.90 -10.91 -19.51
CA LEU A 501 13.05 -12.00 -20.48
C LEU A 501 12.37 -13.27 -19.99
N TRP A 502 12.57 -13.65 -18.73
CA TRP A 502 11.95 -14.81 -18.10
C TRP A 502 10.43 -14.73 -18.13
N TYR A 503 9.83 -13.58 -17.79
CA TYR A 503 8.38 -13.39 -17.96
C TYR A 503 7.94 -13.56 -19.42
N GLY A 504 8.76 -13.14 -20.39
CA GLY A 504 8.55 -13.41 -21.81
C GLY A 504 8.48 -14.92 -22.13
N TYR A 505 9.39 -15.73 -21.59
CA TYR A 505 9.38 -17.19 -21.75
C TYR A 505 8.14 -17.81 -21.10
N ARG A 506 7.75 -17.30 -19.93
CA ARG A 506 6.56 -17.78 -19.22
C ARG A 506 5.28 -17.50 -20.00
N LEU A 507 5.13 -16.31 -20.55
CA LEU A 507 4.01 -15.98 -21.43
C LEU A 507 4.06 -16.76 -22.76
N ALA A 508 5.24 -17.03 -23.31
CA ALA A 508 5.37 -17.85 -24.51
C ALA A 508 4.95 -19.32 -24.29
N SER A 509 5.24 -19.87 -23.10
CA SER A 509 4.88 -21.25 -22.75
C SER A 509 3.37 -21.50 -22.66
N CYS A 510 2.55 -20.45 -22.55
CA CYS A 510 1.10 -20.57 -22.65
C CYS A 510 0.63 -20.89 -24.07
N GLY A 511 1.51 -20.80 -25.09
CA GLY A 511 1.20 -21.16 -26.49
C GLY A 511 0.17 -20.25 -27.16
N ARG A 512 -0.16 -19.11 -26.55
CA ARG A 512 -1.30 -18.27 -26.92
C ARG A 512 -0.91 -16.89 -27.46
N TRP A 513 -0.12 -16.12 -26.72
CA TRP A 513 0.13 -14.70 -27.06
C TRP A 513 1.50 -14.42 -27.67
N ILE A 514 2.53 -15.05 -27.13
CA ILE A 514 3.92 -14.90 -27.57
C ILE A 514 4.40 -16.25 -28.08
N GLN A 515 5.21 -16.23 -29.13
CA GLN A 515 5.93 -17.40 -29.64
C GLN A 515 7.43 -17.09 -29.71
N LEU A 516 8.23 -18.10 -29.40
CA LEU A 516 9.68 -18.06 -29.56
C LEU A 516 10.05 -18.48 -30.98
N PHE A 517 11.07 -17.85 -31.54
CA PHE A 517 11.69 -18.25 -32.81
C PHE A 517 13.20 -18.02 -32.71
N GLU A 518 13.98 -18.72 -33.53
CA GLU A 518 15.43 -18.60 -33.53
C GLU A 518 15.90 -17.74 -34.69
N GLU A 519 16.80 -16.80 -34.41
CA GLU A 519 17.43 -15.94 -35.41
C GLU A 519 18.91 -15.79 -35.06
N ASN A 520 19.80 -16.20 -35.97
CA ASN A 520 21.26 -16.18 -35.78
C ASN A 520 21.72 -16.92 -34.50
N GLY A 521 21.10 -18.04 -34.16
CA GLY A 521 21.43 -18.83 -32.96
C GLY A 521 20.91 -18.24 -31.65
N VAL A 522 20.05 -17.22 -31.70
CA VAL A 522 19.46 -16.58 -30.52
C VAL A 522 17.94 -16.68 -30.56
N LYS A 523 17.33 -17.14 -29.46
CA LYS A 523 15.86 -17.17 -29.33
C LYS A 523 15.29 -15.77 -29.12
N LYS A 524 14.37 -15.37 -29.98
CA LYS A 524 13.65 -14.10 -29.99
C LYS A 524 12.15 -14.31 -29.82
N PHE A 525 11.46 -13.23 -29.47
CA PHE A 525 10.02 -13.21 -29.23
C PHE A 525 9.30 -12.56 -30.41
N ARG A 526 8.16 -13.11 -30.80
CA ARG A 526 7.21 -12.44 -31.70
C ARG A 526 5.77 -12.74 -31.22
N PRO A 527 4.80 -11.86 -31.49
CA PRO A 527 3.40 -12.17 -31.20
C PRO A 527 2.93 -13.35 -32.06
N THR A 528 1.92 -14.07 -31.58
CA THR A 528 1.17 -15.02 -32.40
C THR A 528 0.16 -14.28 -33.29
N ASP A 529 -0.35 -14.94 -34.33
CA ASP A 529 -1.42 -14.35 -35.17
C ASP A 529 -2.67 -14.02 -34.34
N TYR A 530 -2.98 -14.86 -33.34
CA TYR A 530 -4.04 -14.61 -32.37
C TYR A 530 -3.82 -13.30 -31.59
N ALA A 531 -2.61 -13.09 -31.06
CA ALA A 531 -2.30 -11.85 -30.34
C ALA A 531 -2.37 -10.61 -31.23
N ASN A 532 -1.97 -10.71 -32.50
CA ASN A 532 -2.09 -9.61 -33.46
C ASN A 532 -3.57 -9.27 -33.71
N GLN A 533 -4.42 -10.28 -33.95
CA GLN A 533 -5.87 -10.10 -34.11
C GLN A 533 -6.52 -9.46 -32.88
N LEU A 534 -6.10 -9.88 -31.67
CA LEU A 534 -6.54 -9.25 -30.43
C LEU A 534 -6.18 -7.76 -30.38
N GLU A 535 -4.91 -7.42 -30.63
CA GLU A 535 -4.39 -6.05 -30.54
C GLU A 535 -5.04 -5.11 -31.58
N GLU A 536 -5.43 -5.60 -32.76
CA GLU A 536 -6.22 -4.84 -33.75
C GLU A 536 -7.59 -4.39 -33.21
N THR A 537 -8.20 -5.20 -32.34
CA THR A 537 -9.47 -4.89 -31.70
C THR A 537 -9.35 -3.96 -30.49
N ALA A 538 -8.12 -3.68 -30.03
CA ALA A 538 -7.88 -2.83 -28.86
C ALA A 538 -8.56 -1.47 -28.99
N MET A 539 -9.18 -1.03 -27.90
CA MET A 539 -9.94 0.21 -27.83
C MET A 539 -9.17 1.33 -27.15
N HIS A 540 -8.24 1.03 -26.24
CA HIS A 540 -7.48 2.06 -25.54
C HIS A 540 -6.78 3.07 -26.47
N PRO A 541 -6.16 2.71 -27.62
CA PRO A 541 -5.55 3.71 -28.49
C PRO A 541 -6.60 4.60 -29.16
N LYS A 542 -7.77 4.03 -29.49
CA LYS A 542 -8.89 4.70 -30.15
C LYS A 542 -9.58 5.68 -29.19
N VAL A 543 -9.76 5.31 -27.93
CA VAL A 543 -10.36 6.15 -26.88
C VAL A 543 -9.51 7.40 -26.62
N PHE A 544 -8.19 7.24 -26.46
CA PHE A 544 -7.32 8.37 -26.09
C PHE A 544 -6.80 9.20 -27.28
N SER A 545 -6.91 8.72 -28.52
CA SER A 545 -6.54 9.49 -29.72
C SER A 545 -7.63 10.45 -30.20
N ARG A 546 -8.90 10.20 -29.87
CA ARG A 546 -10.02 11.02 -30.34
C ARG A 546 -9.94 12.47 -29.83
N PRO A 547 -10.30 13.47 -30.67
CA PRO A 547 -10.54 14.83 -30.20
C PRO A 547 -11.62 14.82 -29.12
N GLN A 548 -11.39 15.54 -28.02
CA GLN A 548 -12.35 15.65 -26.92
C GLN A 548 -12.82 17.09 -26.81
N ARG A 549 -14.10 17.30 -26.50
CA ARG A 549 -14.61 18.63 -26.13
C ARG A 549 -13.95 19.08 -24.82
N ALA A 550 -13.67 20.38 -24.71
CA ALA A 550 -13.11 20.94 -23.49
C ALA A 550 -14.00 20.64 -22.28
N VAL A 551 -13.41 20.18 -21.17
CA VAL A 551 -14.15 19.97 -19.92
C VAL A 551 -14.65 21.31 -19.41
N ALA A 552 -15.97 21.42 -19.16
CA ALA A 552 -16.58 22.60 -18.57
C ALA A 552 -16.01 22.84 -17.17
N THR A 553 -15.57 24.06 -16.91
CA THR A 553 -14.86 24.47 -15.69
C THR A 553 -15.77 24.71 -14.48
N SER A 554 -17.08 24.49 -14.60
CA SER A 554 -18.06 24.74 -13.54
C SER A 554 -18.80 23.45 -13.14
N LEU A 555 -18.69 23.06 -11.86
CA LEU A 555 -19.64 22.13 -11.25
C LEU A 555 -21.04 22.77 -11.21
N PRO A 556 -22.14 22.01 -11.40
CA PRO A 556 -23.47 22.48 -11.03
C PRO A 556 -23.50 22.76 -9.53
N SER A 557 -23.89 23.97 -9.16
CA SER A 557 -24.16 24.37 -7.79
C SER A 557 -25.44 23.68 -7.30
N SER A 558 -25.32 22.48 -6.73
CA SER A 558 -26.40 21.92 -5.91
C SER A 558 -25.87 20.89 -4.92
N LEU A 559 -25.47 21.37 -3.74
CA LEU A 559 -25.67 20.70 -2.45
C LEU A 559 -25.72 21.81 -1.41
N SER A 560 -26.91 22.41 -1.26
CA SER A 560 -27.21 23.26 -0.12
C SER A 560 -27.11 22.42 1.16
N SER A 561 -26.05 22.63 1.92
CA SER A 561 -25.92 22.12 3.27
C SER A 561 -26.84 22.93 4.20
N SER A 562 -28.11 22.57 4.24
CA SER A 562 -28.97 22.95 5.38
C SER A 562 -28.67 21.99 6.54
N PRO A 563 -28.30 22.50 7.74
CA PRO A 563 -28.01 21.67 8.90
C PRO A 563 -29.29 20.99 9.42
N PRO A 564 -29.22 19.77 9.97
CA PRO A 564 -30.40 19.10 10.49
C PRO A 564 -30.97 19.86 11.70
N SER A 565 -32.25 20.21 11.60
CA SER A 565 -33.04 20.82 12.66
C SER A 565 -33.04 19.93 13.91
N LYS A 566 -32.70 20.52 15.06
CA LYS A 566 -32.79 19.92 16.40
C LYS A 566 -34.16 19.27 16.61
N SER A 567 -34.17 17.97 16.91
CA SER A 567 -35.35 17.26 17.39
C SER A 567 -35.79 17.87 18.72
N ARG A 568 -37.02 18.39 18.75
CA ARG A 568 -37.69 18.90 19.95
C ARG A 568 -37.94 17.73 20.91
N LEU A 569 -37.31 17.80 22.08
CA LEU A 569 -37.71 17.05 23.26
C LEU A 569 -39.19 17.33 23.57
N THR A 570 -39.95 16.25 23.71
CA THR A 570 -41.34 16.19 24.13
C THR A 570 -41.50 16.71 25.56
N GLN A 571 -42.33 17.73 25.74
CA GLN A 571 -42.84 18.14 27.06
C GLN A 571 -44.14 17.37 27.39
N PRO A 572 -44.41 17.07 28.67
CA PRO A 572 -45.55 16.25 29.11
C PRO A 572 -46.87 17.06 29.17
N PRO A 573 -48.04 16.39 29.21
CA PRO A 573 -49.33 17.04 29.00
C PRO A 573 -49.78 17.88 30.21
N ARG A 574 -50.30 19.07 29.92
CA ARG A 574 -50.95 19.97 30.88
C ARG A 574 -52.29 19.41 31.34
N LYS A 575 -52.48 19.36 32.66
CA LYS A 575 -53.76 19.15 33.34
C LYS A 575 -54.78 20.22 32.89
N GLY A 576 -55.95 19.78 32.42
CA GLY A 576 -57.14 20.62 32.33
C GLY A 576 -57.72 20.85 33.72
N ARG A 577 -58.00 22.12 34.07
CA ARG A 577 -58.94 22.47 35.13
C ARG A 577 -60.21 22.96 34.45
N GLY A 578 -61.31 22.26 34.68
CA GLY A 578 -62.66 22.71 34.40
C GLY A 578 -63.38 22.93 35.73
N ARG A 579 -63.89 24.16 35.88
CA ARG A 579 -64.68 24.77 36.97
C ARG A 579 -63.88 25.37 38.11
#